data_AF-A0A961ICL6-F1
#
_entry.id   AF-A0A961ICL6-F1
#
_cell.length_a   1.000
_cell.length_b   1.000
_cell.length_c   1.000
_cell.angle_alpha   90.00
_cell.angle_beta   90.00
_cell.angle_gamma   90.00
#
_symmetry.space_group_name_H-M   'P 1'
#
loop_
_entity.id
_entity.type
_entity.pdbx_description
1 polymer ?
#
loop_
_entity_poly.entity_id
_entity_poly.type
_entity_poly.pdbx_seq_one_letter_code
_entity_poly.pdbx_strand_id
1 'polypeptide(L)'
;MRARLANRLWLWQCAGEHARFLRACRRPSIAQQTLLNDYIKRNAATRFGREHDFHKIKNTIDFIRRVPIADWSRIEPYVRSIANDGEHQALTAERVLFFEETSGSTARSKWVPYTTTLRSEFQRGVCAWLHHLHRERPRALHGPSYWSLSPALRAPARTPAGYSLGLPGDDAEYFGALTRWLLSAIFAVPGGIKRIRNPDEFYFQTLRALLHRTDLSFISIWSPLFLIQLHERLIALAPRLLASEHAYAPATQSLLRTLIQNPTAVTWQQLWPALDTVSVWQHAAAALQSERLRAIVGPEVFIQPKGLLATEGITSIPVRPDLDPALSLRSHFYELRNIETNQLWN
;
A
#
# COMPACT_ATOMS: atom_id res chain seq x y z
N MET A 1 -12.51 20.23 8.44
CA MET A 1 -12.23 21.15 7.30
C MET A 1 -10.84 20.97 6.68
N ARG A 2 -9.74 20.91 7.44
CA ARG A 2 -8.38 20.78 6.88
C ARG A 2 -8.17 19.52 6.01
N ALA A 3 -8.56 18.34 6.49
CA ALA A 3 -8.44 17.08 5.75
C ALA A 3 -9.18 17.08 4.40
N ARG A 4 -10.39 17.68 4.36
CA ARG A 4 -11.20 17.78 3.15
C ARG A 4 -10.52 18.59 2.04
N LEU A 5 -9.93 19.73 2.40
CA LEU A 5 -9.21 20.58 1.44
C LEU A 5 -7.93 19.88 0.96
N ALA A 6 -7.19 19.24 1.87
CA ALA A 6 -6.01 18.46 1.54
C ALA A 6 -6.36 17.30 0.58
N ASN A 7 -7.40 16.52 0.86
CA ASN A 7 -7.87 15.45 -0.03
C ASN A 7 -8.24 15.98 -1.41
N ARG A 8 -8.96 17.10 -1.51
CA ARG A 8 -9.31 17.72 -2.80
C ARG A 8 -8.06 18.07 -3.61
N LEU A 9 -7.06 18.67 -2.97
CA LEU A 9 -5.80 19.01 -3.63
C LEU A 9 -5.04 17.75 -4.06
N TRP A 10 -5.00 16.70 -3.23
CA TRP A 10 -4.37 15.42 -3.58
C TRP A 10 -5.07 14.75 -4.77
N LEU A 11 -6.40 14.69 -4.74
CA LEU A 11 -7.22 14.08 -5.79
C LEU A 11 -7.13 14.84 -7.10
N TRP A 12 -6.98 16.17 -7.03
CA TRP A 12 -6.68 17.01 -8.20
C TRP A 12 -5.31 16.66 -8.79
N GLN A 13 -4.27 16.50 -7.97
CA GLN A 13 -2.96 16.04 -8.45
C GLN A 13 -3.03 14.64 -9.08
N CYS A 14 -3.85 13.74 -8.52
CA CYS A 14 -4.03 12.39 -9.04
C CYS A 14 -4.88 12.31 -10.32
N ALA A 15 -5.66 13.35 -10.67
CA ALA A 15 -6.53 13.37 -11.84
C ALA A 15 -5.76 13.15 -13.16
N GLY A 16 -4.57 13.74 -13.27
CA GLY A 16 -3.71 13.60 -14.45
C GLY A 16 -3.23 12.15 -14.64
N GLU A 17 -2.84 11.47 -13.56
CA GLU A 17 -2.44 10.06 -13.64
C GLU A 17 -3.62 9.13 -13.93
N HIS A 18 -4.80 9.38 -13.35
CA HIS A 18 -6.00 8.63 -13.71
C HIS A 18 -6.34 8.75 -15.21
N ALA A 19 -6.29 9.95 -15.77
CA ALA A 19 -6.51 10.15 -17.21
C ALA A 19 -5.43 9.45 -18.07
N ARG A 20 -4.16 9.49 -17.66
CA ARG A 20 -3.07 8.76 -18.33
C ARG A 20 -3.28 7.24 -18.24
N PHE A 21 -3.73 6.74 -17.09
CA PHE A 21 -4.04 5.33 -16.88
C PHE A 21 -5.16 4.87 -17.83
N LEU A 22 -6.27 5.60 -17.91
CA LEU A 22 -7.37 5.27 -18.85
C LEU A 22 -6.90 5.28 -20.31
N ARG A 23 -5.99 6.19 -20.70
CA ARG A 23 -5.37 6.16 -22.03
C ARG A 23 -4.49 4.93 -22.24
N ALA A 24 -3.72 4.52 -21.23
CA ALA A 24 -2.93 3.30 -21.29
C ALA A 24 -3.82 2.06 -21.46
N CYS A 25 -4.98 1.99 -20.80
CA CYS A 25 -5.95 0.89 -20.99
C CYS A 25 -6.47 0.79 -22.42
N ARG A 26 -6.51 1.89 -23.19
CA ARG A 26 -6.91 1.87 -24.62
C ARG A 26 -5.81 1.34 -25.54
N ARG A 27 -4.54 1.41 -25.12
CA ARG A 27 -3.36 0.97 -25.89
C ARG A 27 -2.33 0.31 -24.96
N PRO A 28 -2.66 -0.84 -24.35
CA PRO A 28 -1.83 -1.46 -23.31
C PRO A 28 -0.42 -1.82 -23.80
N SER A 29 -0.31 -2.37 -25.02
CA SER A 29 0.98 -2.76 -25.62
C SER A 29 1.95 -1.58 -25.76
N ILE A 30 1.47 -0.41 -26.18
CA ILE A 30 2.30 0.80 -26.28
C ILE A 30 2.77 1.25 -24.90
N ALA A 31 1.89 1.21 -23.89
CA ALA A 31 2.24 1.58 -22.53
C ALA A 31 3.32 0.65 -21.95
N GLN A 32 3.16 -0.67 -22.13
CA GLN A 32 4.11 -1.68 -21.66
C GLN A 32 5.46 -1.60 -22.39
N GLN A 33 5.46 -1.46 -23.72
CA GLN A 33 6.70 -1.28 -24.49
C GLN A 33 7.45 0.00 -24.08
N THR A 34 6.72 1.08 -23.77
CA THR A 34 7.33 2.34 -23.31
C THR A 34 8.04 2.16 -21.96
N LEU A 35 7.40 1.45 -21.01
CA LEU A 35 8.01 1.16 -19.71
C LEU A 35 9.23 0.25 -19.85
N LEU A 36 9.11 -0.82 -20.64
CA LEU A 36 10.22 -1.74 -20.88
C LEU A 36 11.44 -1.01 -21.47
N ASN A 37 11.23 -0.19 -22.50
CA ASN A 37 12.31 0.57 -23.13
C ASN A 37 12.99 1.54 -22.15
N ASP A 38 12.23 2.17 -21.27
CA ASP A 38 12.76 3.05 -20.22
C ASP A 38 13.62 2.26 -19.22
N TYR A 39 13.16 1.09 -18.76
CA TYR A 39 13.92 0.23 -17.85
C TYR A 39 15.23 -0.27 -18.47
N ILE A 40 15.18 -0.77 -19.70
CA ILE A 40 16.37 -1.25 -20.42
C ILE A 40 17.36 -0.11 -20.59
N LYS A 41 16.90 1.04 -21.07
CA LYS A 41 17.77 2.19 -21.33
C LYS A 41 18.46 2.69 -20.06
N ARG A 42 17.72 2.82 -18.95
CA ARG A 42 18.27 3.30 -17.68
C ARG A 42 19.28 2.34 -17.07
N ASN A 43 19.05 1.04 -17.23
CA ASN A 43 19.84 0.00 -16.57
C ASN A 43 20.87 -0.68 -17.49
N ALA A 44 21.05 -0.21 -18.72
CA ALA A 44 21.97 -0.84 -19.68
C ALA A 44 23.43 -0.93 -19.19
N ALA A 45 23.85 0.01 -18.34
CA ALA A 45 25.19 0.07 -17.79
C ALA A 45 25.34 -0.64 -16.42
N THR A 46 24.30 -1.28 -15.88
CA THR A 46 24.44 -2.06 -14.63
C THR A 46 25.18 -3.37 -14.90
N ARG A 47 25.65 -4.04 -13.84
CA ARG A 47 26.22 -5.41 -13.99
C ARG A 47 25.19 -6.34 -14.63
N PHE A 48 23.96 -6.35 -14.11
CA PHE A 48 22.84 -7.09 -14.68
C PHE A 48 22.58 -6.73 -16.16
N GLY A 49 22.55 -5.44 -16.50
CA GLY A 49 22.31 -4.98 -17.87
C GLY A 49 23.40 -5.40 -18.87
N ARG A 50 24.67 -5.42 -18.44
CA ARG A 50 25.78 -5.93 -19.27
C ARG A 50 25.71 -7.44 -19.45
N GLU A 51 25.49 -8.19 -18.39
CA GLU A 51 25.37 -9.66 -18.42
C GLU A 51 24.21 -10.14 -19.30
N HIS A 52 23.14 -9.35 -19.38
CA HIS A 52 21.98 -9.62 -20.22
C HIS A 52 21.95 -8.84 -21.55
N ASP A 53 23.07 -8.22 -21.97
CA ASP A 53 23.19 -7.57 -23.28
C ASP A 53 22.10 -6.50 -23.55
N PHE A 54 21.75 -5.67 -22.57
CA PHE A 54 20.65 -4.70 -22.67
C PHE A 54 20.77 -3.76 -23.88
N HIS A 55 21.99 -3.41 -24.28
CA HIS A 55 22.27 -2.58 -25.46
C HIS A 55 21.81 -3.21 -26.79
N LYS A 56 21.55 -4.53 -26.82
CA LYS A 56 21.06 -5.26 -28.01
C LYS A 56 19.54 -5.45 -28.01
N ILE A 57 18.82 -5.03 -26.96
CA ILE A 57 17.37 -5.23 -26.84
C ILE A 57 16.64 -4.07 -27.52
N LYS A 58 15.83 -4.36 -28.55
CA LYS A 58 15.06 -3.34 -29.28
C LYS A 58 13.55 -3.43 -29.07
N ASN A 59 13.06 -4.57 -28.62
CA ASN A 59 11.64 -4.87 -28.44
C ASN A 59 11.47 -5.95 -27.37
N THR A 60 10.21 -6.24 -27.00
CA THR A 60 9.88 -7.26 -25.99
C THR A 60 10.37 -8.67 -26.35
N ILE A 61 10.40 -9.05 -27.64
CA ILE A 61 10.87 -10.37 -28.07
C ILE A 61 12.38 -10.52 -27.79
N ASP A 62 13.16 -9.48 -28.08
CA ASP A 62 14.59 -9.46 -27.75
C ASP A 62 14.82 -9.53 -26.24
N PHE A 63 13.97 -8.85 -25.45
CA PHE A 63 14.05 -8.87 -23.99
C PHE A 63 13.84 -10.28 -23.44
N ILE A 64 12.74 -10.94 -23.81
CA ILE A 64 12.39 -12.31 -23.37
C ILE A 64 13.51 -13.31 -23.69
N ARG A 65 14.16 -13.16 -24.85
CA ARG A 65 15.27 -14.05 -25.26
C ARG A 65 16.54 -13.86 -24.44
N ARG A 66 16.78 -12.67 -23.91
CA ARG A 66 18.03 -12.30 -23.22
C ARG A 66 17.90 -12.32 -21.70
N VAL A 67 16.70 -12.07 -21.19
CA VAL A 67 16.39 -12.03 -19.76
C VAL A 67 15.42 -13.18 -19.46
N PRO A 68 15.94 -14.38 -19.15
CA PRO A 68 15.08 -15.51 -18.84
C PRO A 68 14.32 -15.28 -17.54
N ILE A 69 13.13 -15.87 -17.42
CA ILE A 69 12.35 -15.86 -16.19
C ILE A 69 13.23 -16.34 -15.02
N ALA A 70 13.24 -15.55 -13.96
CA ALA A 70 14.07 -15.76 -12.80
C ALA A 70 13.22 -15.81 -11.53
N ASP A 71 13.60 -16.69 -10.61
CA ASP A 71 13.16 -16.60 -9.22
C ASP A 71 14.11 -15.71 -8.41
N TRP A 72 13.82 -15.56 -7.11
CA TRP A 72 14.61 -14.73 -6.22
C TRP A 72 16.08 -15.16 -6.14
N SER A 73 16.40 -16.45 -6.24
CA SER A 73 17.77 -16.95 -6.07
C SER A 73 18.73 -16.39 -7.12
N ARG A 74 18.21 -16.06 -8.32
CA ARG A 74 19.00 -15.45 -9.39
C ARG A 74 19.19 -13.94 -9.21
N ILE A 75 18.26 -13.28 -8.53
CA ILE A 75 18.30 -11.82 -8.31
C ILE A 75 19.03 -11.48 -7.00
N GLU A 76 18.97 -12.37 -6.02
CA GLU A 76 19.54 -12.20 -4.69
C GLU A 76 21.03 -11.79 -4.70
N PRO A 77 21.91 -12.36 -5.54
CA PRO A 77 23.33 -11.96 -5.55
C PRO A 77 23.55 -10.48 -5.84
N TYR A 78 22.79 -9.88 -6.77
CA TYR A 78 22.89 -8.44 -7.08
C TYR A 78 22.33 -7.58 -5.95
N VAL A 79 21.23 -8.02 -5.33
CA VAL A 79 20.62 -7.33 -4.19
C VAL A 79 21.56 -7.35 -2.98
N ARG A 80 22.14 -8.52 -2.68
CA ARG A 80 23.06 -8.72 -1.56
C ARG A 80 24.35 -7.92 -1.75
N SER A 81 24.88 -7.82 -2.97
CA SER A 81 26.08 -7.02 -3.19
C SER A 81 25.84 -5.52 -3.00
N ILE A 82 24.65 -5.02 -3.35
CA ILE A 82 24.25 -3.64 -2.97
C ILE A 82 24.12 -3.53 -1.45
N ALA A 83 23.40 -4.45 -0.80
CA ALA A 83 23.04 -4.34 0.61
C ALA A 83 24.23 -4.55 1.56
N ASN A 84 25.14 -5.47 1.23
CA ASN A 84 26.24 -5.88 2.10
C ASN A 84 27.54 -5.16 1.75
N ASP A 85 27.86 -5.10 0.46
CA ASP A 85 29.16 -4.65 -0.03
C ASP A 85 29.12 -3.20 -0.53
N GLY A 86 27.93 -2.62 -0.68
CA GLY A 86 27.75 -1.28 -1.22
C GLY A 86 28.00 -1.20 -2.73
N GLU A 87 27.93 -2.32 -3.46
CA GLU A 87 28.16 -2.36 -4.91
C GLU A 87 27.03 -1.63 -5.66
N HIS A 88 27.20 -0.34 -5.86
CA HIS A 88 26.29 0.46 -6.65
C HIS A 88 26.20 -0.09 -8.09
N GLN A 89 25.00 -0.04 -8.68
CA GLN A 89 24.75 -0.48 -10.06
C GLN A 89 24.91 -1.98 -10.33
N ALA A 90 24.81 -2.84 -9.30
CA ALA A 90 24.74 -4.29 -9.52
C ALA A 90 23.45 -4.67 -10.27
N LEU A 91 22.28 -4.30 -9.74
CA LEU A 91 20.96 -4.60 -10.33
C LEU A 91 20.36 -3.39 -11.08
N THR A 92 20.35 -2.23 -10.42
CA THR A 92 19.70 -1.00 -10.89
C THR A 92 20.70 0.16 -10.90
N ALA A 93 20.63 1.01 -11.93
CA ALA A 93 21.49 2.18 -12.06
C ALA A 93 21.10 3.29 -11.07
N GLU A 94 19.83 3.30 -10.65
CA GLU A 94 19.31 4.25 -9.68
C GLU A 94 19.78 3.89 -8.27
N ARG A 95 20.10 4.91 -7.47
CA ARG A 95 20.47 4.72 -6.06
C ARG A 95 19.32 4.06 -5.28
N VAL A 96 19.63 2.97 -4.58
CA VAL A 96 18.75 2.34 -3.60
C VAL A 96 18.63 3.25 -2.37
N LEU A 97 17.40 3.51 -1.94
CA LEU A 97 17.09 4.36 -0.79
C LEU A 97 17.06 3.54 0.51
N PHE A 98 16.41 2.39 0.47
CA PHE A 98 16.29 1.42 1.55
C PHE A 98 15.88 0.06 0.96
N PHE A 99 15.87 -0.98 1.78
CA PHE A 99 15.36 -2.31 1.40
C PHE A 99 14.09 -2.61 2.20
N GLU A 100 13.05 -3.10 1.55
CA GLU A 100 11.86 -3.60 2.23
C GLU A 100 11.88 -5.13 2.27
N GLU A 101 11.47 -5.71 3.38
CA GLU A 101 11.52 -7.16 3.54
C GLU A 101 10.17 -7.79 3.21
N THR A 102 10.17 -8.82 2.38
CA THR A 102 8.95 -9.59 2.14
C THR A 102 8.65 -10.51 3.32
N SER A 103 7.38 -10.64 3.72
CA SER A 103 6.92 -11.58 4.76
C SER A 103 6.86 -13.05 4.31
N GLY A 104 7.67 -13.44 3.31
CA GLY A 104 7.62 -14.78 2.69
C GLY A 104 8.07 -15.91 3.62
N SER A 105 7.56 -17.12 3.38
CA SER A 105 7.74 -18.35 4.17
C SER A 105 9.10 -19.06 4.00
N THR A 106 10.07 -18.45 3.30
CA THR A 106 11.41 -19.03 3.11
C THR A 106 12.34 -18.65 4.26
N ALA A 107 13.25 -19.57 4.64
CA ALA A 107 14.20 -19.41 5.76
C ALA A 107 15.12 -18.17 5.67
N ARG A 108 15.17 -17.50 4.52
CA ARG A 108 15.74 -16.16 4.33
C ARG A 108 14.71 -15.25 3.72
N SER A 109 14.60 -14.06 4.30
CA SER A 109 13.71 -13.02 3.83
C SER A 109 14.29 -12.27 2.64
N LYS A 110 13.43 -11.96 1.66
CA LYS A 110 13.82 -11.23 0.44
C LYS A 110 13.91 -9.74 0.75
N TRP A 111 14.95 -9.09 0.25
CA TRP A 111 15.21 -7.66 0.43
C TRP A 111 14.95 -6.90 -0.86
N VAL A 112 13.77 -6.32 -1.01
CA VAL A 112 13.38 -5.60 -2.22
C VAL A 112 14.03 -4.20 -2.20
N PRO A 113 14.86 -3.83 -3.18
CA PRO A 113 15.45 -2.50 -3.24
C PRO A 113 14.41 -1.44 -3.61
N TYR A 114 14.25 -0.42 -2.77
CA TYR A 114 13.37 0.71 -3.05
C TYR A 114 14.14 1.88 -3.65
N THR A 115 13.74 2.28 -4.86
CA THR A 115 14.27 3.46 -5.55
C THR A 115 13.20 4.56 -5.67
N THR A 116 13.58 5.75 -6.15
CA THR A 116 12.61 6.84 -6.42
C THR A 116 11.67 6.46 -7.56
N THR A 117 12.16 5.74 -8.58
CA THR A 117 11.32 5.22 -9.67
C THR A 117 10.25 4.26 -9.15
N LEU A 118 10.62 3.25 -8.35
CA LEU A 118 9.66 2.31 -7.79
C LEU A 118 8.59 3.02 -6.94
N ARG A 119 9.00 3.99 -6.11
CA ARG A 119 8.06 4.82 -5.34
C ARG A 119 7.11 5.62 -6.24
N SER A 120 7.61 6.21 -7.34
CA SER A 120 6.78 6.91 -8.31
C SER A 120 5.75 5.98 -8.95
N GLU A 121 6.13 4.74 -9.23
CA GLU A 121 5.24 3.74 -9.84
C GLU A 121 4.13 3.27 -8.91
N PHE A 122 4.43 3.10 -7.61
CA PHE A 122 3.41 2.96 -6.57
C PHE A 122 2.47 4.17 -6.54
N GLN A 123 3.02 5.38 -6.54
CA GLN A 123 2.23 6.60 -6.48
C GLN A 123 1.30 6.74 -7.70
N ARG A 124 1.74 6.38 -8.91
CA ARG A 124 0.89 6.39 -10.12
C ARG A 124 -0.32 5.48 -9.96
N GLY A 125 -0.10 4.24 -9.50
CA GLY A 125 -1.16 3.27 -9.29
C GLY A 125 -2.13 3.71 -8.19
N VAL A 126 -1.62 4.15 -7.04
CA VAL A 126 -2.43 4.70 -5.94
C VAL A 126 -3.21 5.93 -6.37
N CYS A 127 -2.63 6.84 -7.14
CA CYS A 127 -3.35 8.02 -7.63
C CYS A 127 -4.47 7.66 -8.60
N ALA A 128 -4.21 6.76 -9.55
CA ALA A 128 -5.25 6.29 -10.48
C ALA A 128 -6.41 5.64 -9.71
N TRP A 129 -6.10 4.81 -8.72
CA TRP A 129 -7.07 4.18 -7.84
C TRP A 129 -7.88 5.18 -7.01
N LEU A 130 -7.22 6.06 -6.23
CA LEU A 130 -7.92 6.98 -5.33
C LEU A 130 -8.78 8.00 -6.08
N HIS A 131 -8.30 8.50 -7.21
CA HIS A 131 -9.08 9.42 -8.04
C HIS A 131 -10.31 8.71 -8.63
N HIS A 132 -10.17 7.47 -9.10
CA HIS A 132 -11.31 6.66 -9.55
C HIS A 132 -12.32 6.44 -8.41
N LEU A 133 -11.86 5.97 -7.25
CA LEU A 133 -12.71 5.77 -6.07
C LEU A 133 -13.47 7.05 -5.69
N HIS A 134 -12.82 8.20 -5.70
CA HIS A 134 -13.48 9.46 -5.38
C HIS A 134 -14.58 9.84 -6.38
N ARG A 135 -14.40 9.53 -7.67
CA ARG A 135 -15.42 9.80 -8.70
C ARG A 135 -16.67 8.93 -8.49
N GLU A 136 -16.48 7.65 -8.17
CA GLU A 136 -17.57 6.72 -7.92
C GLU A 136 -18.20 6.94 -6.54
N ARG A 137 -17.38 7.27 -5.54
CA ARG A 137 -17.76 7.47 -4.15
C ARG A 137 -17.19 8.78 -3.60
N PRO A 138 -17.84 9.92 -3.85
CA PRO A 138 -17.37 11.22 -3.37
C PRO A 138 -17.23 11.33 -1.84
N ARG A 139 -17.90 10.46 -1.09
CA ARG A 139 -17.81 10.37 0.38
C ARG A 139 -16.55 9.67 0.88
N ALA A 140 -15.97 8.73 0.12
CA ALA A 140 -14.83 7.89 0.51
C ALA A 140 -13.55 8.65 0.88
N LEU A 141 -13.40 9.93 0.51
CA LEU A 141 -12.22 10.75 0.82
C LEU A 141 -12.64 12.17 1.23
N HIS A 142 -13.82 12.29 1.85
CA HIS A 142 -14.38 13.58 2.24
C HIS A 142 -13.75 14.14 3.51
N GLY A 143 -13.33 13.26 4.42
CA GLY A 143 -12.69 13.55 5.68
C GLY A 143 -11.32 12.89 5.78
N PRO A 144 -10.71 12.87 6.97
CA PRO A 144 -9.48 12.12 7.20
C PRO A 144 -9.60 10.64 6.85
N SER A 145 -8.42 10.03 6.69
CA SER A 145 -8.26 8.61 6.39
C SER A 145 -7.27 7.94 7.32
N TYR A 146 -7.48 6.65 7.60
CA TYR A 146 -6.49 5.82 8.28
C TYR A 146 -5.81 4.89 7.29
N TRP A 147 -4.47 4.82 7.34
CA TRP A 147 -3.66 3.96 6.49
C TRP A 147 -2.72 3.13 7.36
N SER A 148 -2.70 1.82 7.13
CA SER A 148 -1.74 0.89 7.73
C SER A 148 -1.03 0.14 6.62
N LEU A 149 0.10 0.71 6.15
CA LEU A 149 0.88 0.20 5.03
C LEU A 149 2.09 -0.64 5.44
N SER A 150 2.77 -0.29 6.55
CA SER A 150 3.93 -1.03 7.06
C SER A 150 3.62 -1.84 8.33
N PRO A 151 4.36 -2.94 8.61
CA PRO A 151 4.21 -3.72 9.83
C PRO A 151 4.40 -2.87 11.09
N ALA A 152 3.35 -2.77 11.91
CA ALA A 152 3.21 -1.75 12.96
C ALA A 152 4.22 -1.82 14.13
N LEU A 153 5.05 -2.85 14.25
CA LEU A 153 5.88 -3.09 15.44
C LEU A 153 7.32 -3.50 15.13
N ARG A 154 7.71 -3.50 13.85
CA ARG A 154 9.01 -4.04 13.43
C ARG A 154 10.18 -3.16 13.85
N ALA A 155 11.16 -3.73 14.55
CA ALA A 155 12.36 -3.02 14.98
C ALA A 155 13.15 -2.50 13.76
N PRO A 156 13.74 -1.29 13.84
CA PRO A 156 14.62 -0.80 12.78
C PRO A 156 15.83 -1.71 12.66
N ALA A 157 16.18 -2.08 11.44
CA ALA A 157 17.40 -2.81 11.15
C ALA A 157 18.16 -2.13 10.01
N ARG A 158 19.45 -2.44 9.88
CA ARG A 158 20.29 -1.93 8.80
C ARG A 158 21.09 -3.07 8.17
N THR A 159 21.38 -2.92 6.88
CA THR A 159 22.29 -3.79 6.15
C THR A 159 23.75 -3.45 6.52
N PRO A 160 24.72 -4.35 6.23
CA PRO A 160 26.14 -4.06 6.46
C PRO A 160 26.65 -2.80 5.75
N ALA A 161 26.17 -2.52 4.52
CA ALA A 161 26.49 -1.28 3.80
C ALA A 161 25.71 -0.05 4.31
N GLY A 162 24.94 -0.17 5.40
CA GLY A 162 24.31 0.94 6.11
C GLY A 162 22.91 1.34 5.64
N TYR A 163 22.30 0.61 4.70
CA TYR A 163 20.93 0.86 4.24
C TYR A 163 19.91 0.46 5.31
N SER A 164 18.81 1.19 5.42
CA SER A 164 17.69 0.81 6.30
C SER A 164 16.95 -0.42 5.75
N LEU A 165 16.53 -1.30 6.66
CA LEU A 165 15.57 -2.38 6.41
C LEU A 165 14.20 -1.96 6.91
N GLY A 166 13.28 -1.77 5.98
CA GLY A 166 12.00 -1.09 6.18
C GLY A 166 12.11 0.42 5.95
N LEU A 167 10.95 1.07 5.86
CA LEU A 167 10.85 2.53 5.81
C LEU A 167 11.55 3.18 7.04
N PRO A 168 12.41 4.18 6.83
CA PRO A 168 13.05 4.90 7.94
C PRO A 168 12.09 5.73 8.81
N GLY A 169 10.86 6.00 8.34
CA GLY A 169 9.82 6.76 9.05
C GLY A 169 8.42 6.14 9.00
N ASP A 170 7.41 6.94 8.62
CA ASP A 170 6.00 6.52 8.59
C ASP A 170 5.52 6.18 7.17
N ASP A 171 4.27 5.71 7.05
CA ASP A 171 3.69 5.32 5.74
C ASP A 171 3.60 6.48 4.75
N ALA A 172 3.64 7.74 5.22
CA ALA A 172 3.65 8.89 4.33
C ALA A 172 4.99 9.01 3.59
N GLU A 173 6.03 8.28 3.98
CA GLU A 173 7.32 8.24 3.28
C GLU A 173 7.27 7.53 1.93
N TYR A 174 6.29 6.65 1.69
CA TYR A 174 6.03 6.16 0.33
C TYR A 174 5.78 7.35 -0.63
N PHE A 175 5.23 8.44 -0.12
CA PHE A 175 4.87 9.63 -0.87
C PHE A 175 5.98 10.71 -0.80
N GLY A 176 6.13 11.51 -1.86
CA GLY A 176 7.14 12.56 -1.94
C GLY A 176 7.00 13.63 -0.85
N ALA A 177 8.02 14.48 -0.64
CA ALA A 177 8.05 15.45 0.46
C ALA A 177 6.85 16.41 0.49
N LEU A 178 6.43 16.93 -0.67
CA LEU A 178 5.24 17.79 -0.78
C LEU A 178 3.95 17.04 -0.43
N THR A 179 3.80 15.82 -0.94
CA THR A 179 2.64 14.97 -0.63
C THR A 179 2.63 14.59 0.84
N ARG A 180 3.78 14.37 1.48
CA ARG A 180 3.88 14.06 2.90
C ARG A 180 3.32 15.16 3.79
N TRP A 181 3.66 16.42 3.51
CA TRP A 181 3.07 17.56 4.22
C TRP A 181 1.54 17.55 4.09
N LEU A 182 1.05 17.29 2.89
CA LEU A 182 -0.38 17.23 2.61
C LEU A 182 -1.07 16.04 3.31
N LEU A 183 -0.44 14.86 3.33
CA LEU A 183 -0.93 13.66 4.01
C LEU A 183 -0.99 13.83 5.53
N SER A 184 -0.12 14.66 6.13
CA SER A 184 -0.20 14.96 7.57
C SER A 184 -1.53 15.63 7.97
N ALA A 185 -2.16 16.35 7.05
CA ALA A 185 -3.49 16.93 7.25
C ALA A 185 -4.64 15.93 6.99
N ILE A 186 -4.35 14.82 6.31
CA ILE A 186 -5.32 13.80 5.90
C ILE A 186 -5.33 12.61 6.88
N PHE A 187 -4.16 12.18 7.35
CA PHE A 187 -4.05 10.98 8.18
C PHE A 187 -4.68 11.20 9.55
N ALA A 188 -5.56 10.28 9.93
CA ALA A 188 -6.27 10.32 11.22
C ALA A 188 -5.33 10.03 12.39
N VAL A 189 -4.29 9.23 12.15
CA VAL A 189 -3.34 8.74 13.15
C VAL A 189 -1.97 9.36 12.88
N PRO A 190 -1.39 10.11 13.85
CA PRO A 190 -0.05 10.67 13.71
C PRO A 190 1.03 9.61 13.45
N GLY A 191 1.94 9.88 12.51
CA GLY A 191 3.02 8.95 12.13
C GLY A 191 3.94 8.54 13.29
N GLY A 192 4.09 9.38 14.31
CA GLY A 192 4.89 9.08 15.50
C GLY A 192 4.43 7.85 16.29
N ILE A 193 3.14 7.48 16.19
CA ILE A 193 2.58 6.31 16.88
C ILE A 193 3.24 5.00 16.41
N LYS A 194 3.72 4.92 15.17
CA LYS A 194 4.44 3.73 14.65
C LYS A 194 5.78 3.47 15.32
N ARG A 195 6.32 4.43 16.09
CA ARG A 195 7.56 4.23 16.85
C ARG A 195 7.31 3.50 18.18
N ILE A 196 6.05 3.39 18.61
CA ILE A 196 5.67 2.70 19.84
C ILE A 196 5.86 1.20 19.64
N ARG A 197 6.65 0.59 20.52
CA ARG A 197 7.01 -0.84 20.45
C ARG A 197 6.13 -1.73 21.31
N ASN A 198 5.54 -1.17 22.37
CA ASN A 198 4.58 -1.89 23.18
C ASN A 198 3.28 -2.06 22.38
N PRO A 199 2.81 -3.30 22.11
CA PRO A 199 1.62 -3.52 21.30
C PRO A 199 0.37 -2.86 21.89
N ASP A 200 0.15 -3.00 23.20
CA ASP A 200 -1.04 -2.46 23.86
C ASP A 200 -1.06 -0.93 23.79
N GLU A 201 0.09 -0.29 23.98
CA GLU A 201 0.21 1.17 23.87
C GLU A 201 0.07 1.64 22.41
N PHE A 202 0.61 0.90 21.44
CA PHE A 202 0.42 1.19 20.02
C PHE A 202 -1.07 1.18 19.64
N TYR A 203 -1.79 0.13 20.03
CA TYR A 203 -3.23 0.01 19.76
C TYR A 203 -4.02 1.08 20.50
N PHE A 204 -3.71 1.32 21.78
CA PHE A 204 -4.35 2.36 22.59
C PHE A 204 -4.23 3.74 21.93
N GLN A 205 -3.02 4.16 21.55
CA GLN A 205 -2.78 5.45 20.93
C GLN A 205 -3.42 5.56 19.54
N THR A 206 -3.38 4.48 18.75
CA THR A 206 -4.03 4.41 17.44
C THR A 206 -5.54 4.60 17.58
N LEU A 207 -6.19 3.82 18.44
CA LEU A 207 -7.64 3.88 18.67
C LEU A 207 -8.07 5.21 19.27
N ARG A 208 -7.30 5.74 20.21
CA ARG A 208 -7.53 7.09 20.76
C ARG A 208 -7.54 8.14 19.67
N ALA A 209 -6.54 8.13 18.78
CA ALA A 209 -6.50 9.07 17.65
C ALA A 209 -7.68 8.89 16.69
N LEU A 210 -8.08 7.66 16.39
CA LEU A 210 -9.22 7.37 15.52
C LEU A 210 -10.56 7.82 16.12
N LEU A 211 -10.80 7.56 17.41
CA LEU A 211 -12.05 7.92 18.09
C LEU A 211 -12.25 9.44 18.22
N HIS A 212 -11.18 10.23 18.16
CA HIS A 212 -11.27 11.70 18.08
C HIS A 212 -11.74 12.19 16.69
N ARG A 213 -11.70 11.35 15.66
CA ARG A 213 -12.06 11.70 14.28
C ARG A 213 -13.45 11.18 13.95
N THR A 214 -14.50 11.82 14.47
CA THR A 214 -15.89 11.52 14.06
C THR A 214 -16.12 11.79 12.56
N ASP A 215 -15.23 12.55 11.91
CA ASP A 215 -15.19 12.82 10.48
C ASP A 215 -14.38 11.79 9.66
N LEU A 216 -13.91 10.69 10.26
CA LEU A 216 -13.21 9.61 9.55
C LEU A 216 -14.06 9.07 8.40
N SER A 217 -13.51 9.13 7.18
CA SER A 217 -14.26 8.80 5.96
C SER A 217 -13.71 7.61 5.18
N PHE A 218 -12.44 7.27 5.43
CA PHE A 218 -11.72 6.23 4.68
C PHE A 218 -10.80 5.42 5.59
N ILE A 219 -10.71 4.13 5.32
CA ILE A 219 -9.71 3.26 5.93
C ILE A 219 -9.06 2.41 4.85
N SER A 220 -7.74 2.36 4.82
CA SER A 220 -6.94 1.57 3.88
C SER A 220 -5.95 0.70 4.66
N ILE A 221 -6.23 -0.59 4.72
CA ILE A 221 -5.44 -1.56 5.49
C ILE A 221 -5.10 -2.73 4.57
N TRP A 222 -3.88 -3.27 4.65
CA TRP A 222 -3.51 -4.45 3.85
C TRP A 222 -4.24 -5.71 4.26
N SER A 223 -4.16 -6.06 5.55
CA SER A 223 -4.64 -7.33 6.07
C SER A 223 -5.99 -7.18 6.78
N PRO A 224 -7.01 -7.99 6.44
CA PRO A 224 -8.27 -8.02 7.20
C PRO A 224 -8.04 -8.44 8.66
N LEU A 225 -7.06 -9.31 8.92
CA LEU A 225 -6.71 -9.74 10.28
C LEU A 225 -6.26 -8.57 11.14
N PHE A 226 -5.53 -7.60 10.57
CA PHE A 226 -5.12 -6.42 11.33
C PHE A 226 -6.33 -5.55 11.72
N LEU A 227 -7.31 -5.39 10.83
CA LEU A 227 -8.54 -4.64 11.15
C LEU A 227 -9.34 -5.36 12.23
N ILE A 228 -9.49 -6.68 12.13
CA ILE A 228 -10.16 -7.51 13.13
C ILE A 228 -9.44 -7.39 14.48
N GLN A 229 -8.12 -7.51 14.49
CA GLN A 229 -7.32 -7.33 15.70
C GLN A 229 -7.47 -5.92 16.28
N LEU A 230 -7.50 -4.88 15.44
CA LEU A 230 -7.72 -3.51 15.87
C LEU A 230 -9.10 -3.34 16.54
N HIS A 231 -10.13 -4.03 16.04
CA HIS A 231 -11.46 -4.06 16.67
C HIS A 231 -11.48 -4.87 17.98
N GLU A 232 -10.84 -6.02 18.05
CA GLU A 232 -10.70 -6.79 19.29
C GLU A 232 -9.98 -5.96 20.37
N ARG A 233 -8.95 -5.21 19.97
CA ARG A 233 -8.24 -4.29 20.86
C ARG A 233 -9.09 -3.08 21.26
N LEU A 234 -9.97 -2.60 20.38
CA LEU A 234 -10.97 -1.59 20.75
C LEU A 234 -11.86 -2.08 21.88
N ILE A 235 -12.34 -3.33 21.81
CA ILE A 235 -13.14 -3.94 22.88
C ILE A 235 -12.36 -4.05 24.17
N ALA A 236 -11.17 -4.65 24.13
CA ALA A 236 -10.34 -4.86 25.30
C ALA A 236 -9.92 -3.52 25.97
N LEU A 237 -9.66 -2.49 25.17
CA LEU A 237 -9.18 -1.19 25.65
C LEU A 237 -10.31 -0.19 25.89
N ALA A 238 -11.57 -0.50 25.57
CA ALA A 238 -12.69 0.43 25.71
C ALA A 238 -12.84 1.04 27.11
N PRO A 239 -12.69 0.29 28.23
CA PRO A 239 -12.72 0.89 29.57
C PRO A 239 -11.62 1.93 29.78
N ARG A 240 -10.39 1.60 29.35
CA ARG A 240 -9.23 2.51 29.46
C ARG A 240 -9.39 3.72 28.55
N LEU A 241 -9.88 3.54 27.33
CA LEU A 241 -10.16 4.62 26.38
C LEU A 241 -11.20 5.57 26.99
N LEU A 242 -12.33 5.05 27.47
CA LEU A 242 -13.39 5.83 28.10
C LEU A 242 -12.93 6.59 29.35
N ALA A 243 -12.13 5.94 30.21
CA ALA A 243 -11.61 6.56 31.43
C ALA A 243 -10.51 7.62 31.17
N SER A 244 -9.74 7.46 30.09
CA SER A 244 -8.58 8.31 29.81
C SER A 244 -8.92 9.71 29.30
N GLU A 245 -10.14 9.95 28.82
CA GLU A 245 -10.43 11.15 28.04
C GLU A 245 -11.91 11.57 28.13
N HIS A 246 -12.18 12.72 28.76
CA HIS A 246 -13.52 13.32 28.80
C HIS A 246 -13.90 14.03 27.49
N ALA A 247 -12.93 14.21 26.58
CA ALA A 247 -13.08 15.01 25.36
C ALA A 247 -13.72 14.26 24.18
N TYR A 248 -13.99 12.95 24.29
CA TYR A 248 -14.75 12.25 23.26
C TYR A 248 -16.17 12.80 23.16
N ALA A 249 -16.72 12.85 21.95
CA ALA A 249 -18.11 13.23 21.74
C ALA A 249 -19.06 12.34 22.58
N PRO A 250 -20.15 12.89 23.14
CA PRO A 250 -21.09 12.12 23.97
C PRO A 250 -21.61 10.84 23.30
N ALA A 251 -21.86 10.88 21.99
CA ALA A 251 -22.24 9.72 21.20
C ALA A 251 -21.16 8.62 21.20
N THR A 252 -19.89 8.99 21.00
CA THR A 252 -18.76 8.07 21.07
C THR A 252 -18.63 7.45 22.46
N GLN A 253 -18.76 8.24 23.53
CA GLN A 253 -18.74 7.73 24.90
C GLN A 253 -19.88 6.72 25.14
N SER A 254 -21.08 7.01 24.66
CA SER A 254 -22.22 6.10 24.75
C SER A 254 -21.95 4.78 24.02
N LEU A 255 -21.44 4.84 22.80
CA LEU A 255 -21.08 3.66 22.01
C LEU A 255 -19.96 2.84 22.67
N LEU A 256 -18.96 3.48 23.28
CA LEU A 256 -17.93 2.78 24.06
C LEU A 256 -18.54 2.06 25.27
N ARG A 257 -19.48 2.68 25.99
CA ARG A 257 -20.21 2.01 27.10
C ARG A 257 -21.01 0.81 26.59
N THR A 258 -21.70 0.95 25.47
CA THR A 258 -22.42 -0.16 24.83
C THR A 258 -21.45 -1.27 24.42
N LEU A 259 -20.31 -0.93 23.85
CA LEU A 259 -19.30 -1.89 23.40
C LEU A 259 -18.63 -2.64 24.57
N ILE A 260 -18.50 -2.00 25.75
CA ILE A 260 -18.07 -2.66 26.99
C ILE A 260 -19.11 -3.70 27.47
N GLN A 261 -20.40 -3.38 27.35
CA GLN A 261 -21.50 -4.25 27.81
C GLN A 261 -21.84 -5.37 26.81
N ASN A 262 -21.80 -5.05 25.52
CA ASN A 262 -22.14 -5.93 24.43
C ASN A 262 -21.20 -5.67 23.22
N PRO A 263 -20.08 -6.43 23.13
CA PRO A 263 -19.04 -6.20 22.12
C PRO A 263 -19.52 -6.32 20.66
N THR A 264 -20.62 -7.01 20.39
CA THR A 264 -21.15 -7.22 19.02
C THR A 264 -22.24 -6.22 18.64
N ALA A 265 -22.71 -5.38 19.56
CA ALA A 265 -23.80 -4.43 19.32
C ALA A 265 -23.39 -3.16 18.57
N VAL A 266 -22.08 -2.90 18.45
CA VAL A 266 -21.55 -1.67 17.89
C VAL A 266 -20.68 -1.95 16.68
N THR A 267 -21.08 -1.40 15.55
CA THR A 267 -20.33 -1.42 14.28
C THR A 267 -19.46 -0.18 14.13
N TRP A 268 -18.44 -0.25 13.28
CA TRP A 268 -17.59 0.91 12.95
C TRP A 268 -18.37 2.01 12.26
N GLN A 269 -19.40 1.69 11.48
CA GLN A 269 -20.33 2.65 10.91
C GLN A 269 -20.97 3.55 11.99
N GLN A 270 -21.30 3.00 13.15
CA GLN A 270 -21.87 3.78 14.25
C GLN A 270 -20.81 4.63 14.96
N LEU A 271 -19.60 4.08 15.16
CA LEU A 271 -18.48 4.81 15.77
C LEU A 271 -17.96 5.95 14.89
N TRP A 272 -17.99 5.75 13.57
CA TRP A 272 -17.56 6.71 12.55
C TRP A 272 -18.66 6.89 11.50
N PRO A 273 -19.67 7.73 11.77
CA PRO A 273 -20.81 7.92 10.85
C PRO A 273 -20.44 8.46 9.47
N ALA A 274 -19.27 9.09 9.33
CA ALA A 274 -18.74 9.57 8.06
C ALA A 274 -17.98 8.50 7.26
N LEU A 275 -17.74 7.31 7.84
CA LEU A 275 -16.97 6.24 7.22
C LEU A 275 -17.73 5.68 6.03
N ASP A 276 -17.21 5.92 4.83
CA ASP A 276 -17.86 5.49 3.60
C ASP A 276 -17.21 4.25 3.01
N THR A 277 -15.88 4.17 3.05
CA THR A 277 -15.14 3.07 2.42
C THR A 277 -14.04 2.50 3.31
N VAL A 278 -14.00 1.17 3.41
CA VAL A 278 -12.88 0.39 3.96
C VAL A 278 -12.23 -0.40 2.83
N SER A 279 -11.02 -0.04 2.46
CA SER A 279 -10.23 -0.74 1.45
C SER A 279 -9.28 -1.75 2.08
N VAL A 280 -9.48 -3.03 1.78
CA VAL A 280 -8.73 -4.16 2.39
C VAL A 280 -8.64 -5.36 1.45
N TRP A 281 -7.61 -6.20 1.59
CA TRP A 281 -7.55 -7.46 0.84
C TRP A 281 -8.70 -8.39 1.20
N GLN A 282 -9.35 -8.93 0.17
CA GLN A 282 -10.45 -9.90 0.29
C GLN A 282 -10.22 -11.18 -0.53
N HIS A 283 -9.10 -11.31 -1.25
CA HIS A 283 -8.82 -12.47 -2.10
C HIS A 283 -8.08 -13.58 -1.34
N ALA A 284 -8.18 -14.82 -1.85
CA ALA A 284 -7.56 -16.02 -1.28
C ALA A 284 -7.95 -16.22 0.21
N ALA A 285 -6.98 -16.51 1.09
CA ALA A 285 -7.21 -16.78 2.50
C ALA A 285 -7.98 -15.66 3.24
N ALA A 286 -7.95 -14.43 2.73
CA ALA A 286 -8.70 -13.30 3.27
C ALA A 286 -10.22 -13.42 3.09
N ALA A 287 -10.68 -14.18 2.08
CA ALA A 287 -12.11 -14.34 1.77
C ALA A 287 -12.90 -14.93 2.96
N LEU A 288 -12.25 -15.83 3.73
CA LEU A 288 -12.82 -16.47 4.92
C LEU A 288 -13.19 -15.48 6.05
N GLN A 289 -12.61 -14.28 6.04
CA GLN A 289 -12.86 -13.26 7.06
C GLN A 289 -13.90 -12.23 6.64
N SER A 290 -14.48 -12.33 5.43
CA SER A 290 -15.32 -11.29 4.85
C SER A 290 -16.62 -11.06 5.63
N GLU A 291 -17.28 -12.13 6.11
CA GLU A 291 -18.49 -12.01 6.92
C GLU A 291 -18.21 -11.35 8.27
N ARG A 292 -17.15 -11.81 8.95
CA ARG A 292 -16.71 -11.22 10.21
C ARG A 292 -16.36 -9.75 10.06
N LEU A 293 -15.63 -9.41 8.99
CA LEU A 293 -15.31 -8.03 8.66
C LEU A 293 -16.57 -7.20 8.39
N ARG A 294 -17.53 -7.74 7.64
CA ARG A 294 -18.82 -7.09 7.36
C ARG A 294 -19.59 -6.78 8.65
N ALA A 295 -19.64 -7.73 9.58
CA ALA A 295 -20.29 -7.55 10.88
C ALA A 295 -19.61 -6.46 11.72
N ILE A 296 -18.28 -6.38 11.70
CA ILE A 296 -17.52 -5.34 12.41
C ILE A 296 -17.76 -3.96 11.79
N VAL A 297 -17.65 -3.86 10.47
CA VAL A 297 -17.62 -2.57 9.78
C VAL A 297 -19.01 -1.96 9.67
N GLY A 298 -20.03 -2.78 9.37
CA GLY A 298 -21.41 -2.34 9.15
C GLY A 298 -21.86 -2.53 7.69
N PRO A 299 -23.19 -2.58 7.46
CA PRO A 299 -23.77 -2.87 6.15
C PRO A 299 -23.61 -1.72 5.14
N GLU A 300 -23.65 -0.47 5.57
CA GLU A 300 -23.64 0.70 4.65
C GLU A 300 -22.24 1.07 4.17
N VAL A 301 -21.21 0.62 4.87
CA VAL A 301 -19.82 0.95 4.52
C VAL A 301 -19.39 0.08 3.35
N PHE A 302 -18.92 0.71 2.29
CA PHE A 302 -18.39 -0.02 1.15
C PHE A 302 -17.06 -0.68 1.51
N ILE A 303 -16.98 -2.01 1.41
CA ILE A 303 -15.71 -2.70 1.56
C ILE A 303 -15.14 -2.94 0.18
N GLN A 304 -14.07 -2.23 -0.14
CA GLN A 304 -13.41 -2.31 -1.44
C GLN A 304 -12.28 -3.34 -1.38
N PRO A 305 -12.37 -4.46 -2.13
CA PRO A 305 -11.23 -5.33 -2.36
C PRO A 305 -10.08 -4.51 -2.94
N LYS A 306 -8.86 -4.68 -2.43
CA LYS A 306 -7.70 -4.09 -3.12
C LYS A 306 -7.31 -4.95 -4.31
N GLY A 307 -6.66 -4.31 -5.29
CA GLY A 307 -5.86 -5.03 -6.25
C GLY A 307 -4.64 -5.68 -5.60
N LEU A 308 -3.84 -6.31 -6.45
CA LEU A 308 -2.61 -6.96 -6.05
C LEU A 308 -1.50 -5.91 -5.95
N LEU A 309 -1.04 -5.65 -4.74
CA LEU A 309 0.12 -4.82 -4.50
C LEU A 309 1.03 -5.60 -3.54
N ALA A 310 2.25 -5.86 -3.99
CA ALA A 310 3.28 -6.58 -3.25
C ALA A 310 4.42 -5.64 -2.86
N THR A 311 5.36 -6.12 -2.06
CA THR A 311 6.57 -5.36 -1.70
C THR A 311 7.37 -4.95 -2.95
N GLU A 312 7.38 -5.80 -3.98
CA GLU A 312 8.06 -5.58 -5.26
C GLU A 312 7.35 -4.57 -6.18
N GLY A 313 6.05 -4.34 -6.02
CA GLY A 313 5.30 -3.46 -6.93
C GLY A 313 3.78 -3.53 -6.81
N ILE A 314 3.10 -2.62 -7.50
CA ILE A 314 1.63 -2.56 -7.62
C ILE A 314 1.20 -3.23 -8.93
N THR A 315 0.66 -4.44 -8.87
CA THR A 315 0.28 -5.22 -10.04
C THR A 315 -1.09 -4.83 -10.58
N SER A 316 -2.08 -4.66 -9.71
CA SER A 316 -3.42 -4.27 -10.13
C SER A 316 -4.09 -3.30 -9.17
N ILE A 317 -5.09 -2.57 -9.66
CA ILE A 317 -5.84 -1.55 -8.93
C ILE A 317 -7.35 -1.71 -9.12
N PRO A 318 -8.17 -1.46 -8.08
CA PRO A 318 -9.61 -1.62 -8.16
C PRO A 318 -10.24 -0.34 -8.74
N VAL A 319 -10.21 -0.26 -10.06
CA VAL A 319 -10.73 0.86 -10.88
C VAL A 319 -11.96 0.48 -11.70
N ARG A 320 -12.55 -0.67 -11.39
CA ARG A 320 -13.85 -1.11 -11.90
C ARG A 320 -14.60 -1.82 -10.77
N PRO A 321 -15.81 -1.38 -10.41
CA PRO A 321 -16.58 -2.00 -9.34
C PRO A 321 -17.25 -3.32 -9.76
N ASP A 322 -17.44 -3.52 -11.07
CA ASP A 322 -18.12 -4.67 -11.69
C ASP A 322 -17.17 -5.79 -12.12
N LEU A 323 -15.86 -5.54 -12.11
CA LEU A 323 -14.86 -6.41 -12.71
C LEU A 323 -13.63 -6.54 -11.82
N ASP A 324 -12.85 -7.59 -12.04
CA ASP A 324 -11.60 -7.81 -11.33
C ASP A 324 -10.65 -6.59 -11.44
N PRO A 325 -9.78 -6.38 -10.44
CA PRO A 325 -8.80 -5.30 -10.46
C PRO A 325 -8.00 -5.25 -11.77
N ALA A 326 -7.94 -4.07 -12.37
CA ALA A 326 -7.23 -3.88 -13.64
C ALA A 326 -5.72 -3.82 -13.41
N LEU A 327 -4.93 -4.38 -14.34
CA LEU A 327 -3.46 -4.24 -14.30
C LEU A 327 -3.07 -2.76 -14.23
N SER A 328 -2.10 -2.44 -13.36
CA SER A 328 -1.60 -1.07 -13.22
C SER A 328 -0.60 -0.76 -14.34
N LEU A 329 -1.09 -0.66 -15.58
CA LEU A 329 -0.33 -0.58 -16.84
C LEU A 329 0.72 0.56 -16.94
N ARG A 330 0.72 1.49 -15.99
CA ARG A 330 1.67 2.62 -15.90
C ARG A 330 2.66 2.49 -14.73
N SER A 331 2.49 1.47 -13.91
CA SER A 331 3.33 1.20 -12.75
C SER A 331 4.46 0.25 -13.11
N HIS A 332 4.18 -0.89 -13.74
CA HIS A 332 5.21 -1.89 -14.04
C HIS A 332 5.07 -2.44 -15.45
N PHE A 333 6.15 -3.07 -15.91
CA PHE A 333 6.10 -3.98 -17.05
C PHE A 333 5.65 -5.36 -16.58
N TYR A 334 4.70 -5.96 -17.28
CA TYR A 334 4.08 -7.24 -16.93
C TYR A 334 4.30 -8.26 -18.03
N GLU A 335 4.60 -9.48 -17.62
CA GLU A 335 4.58 -10.66 -18.47
C GLU A 335 3.72 -11.72 -17.79
N LEU A 336 2.92 -12.43 -18.58
CA LEU A 336 1.98 -13.43 -18.11
C LEU A 336 2.43 -14.79 -18.66
N ARG A 337 2.74 -15.73 -17.76
CA ARG A 337 3.07 -17.10 -18.15
C ARG A 337 1.84 -17.98 -18.00
N ASN A 338 1.44 -18.64 -19.08
CA ASN A 338 0.47 -19.73 -19.00
C ASN A 338 1.11 -20.89 -18.23
N ILE A 339 0.48 -21.32 -17.14
CA ILE A 339 1.02 -22.35 -16.24
C ILE A 339 1.02 -23.76 -16.83
N GLU A 340 0.16 -24.03 -17.81
CA GLU A 340 0.03 -25.32 -18.48
C GLU A 340 0.99 -25.42 -19.67
N THR A 341 1.05 -24.37 -20.50
CA THR A 341 1.83 -24.38 -21.74
C THR A 341 3.22 -23.75 -21.60
N ASN A 342 3.51 -23.08 -20.48
CA ASN A 342 4.68 -22.22 -20.28
C ASN A 342 4.82 -21.07 -21.29
N GLN A 343 3.79 -20.79 -22.10
CA GLN A 343 3.79 -19.70 -23.07
C GLN A 343 3.76 -18.34 -22.36
N LEU A 344 4.56 -17.39 -22.83
CA LEU A 344 4.61 -16.02 -22.34
C LEU A 344 3.75 -15.06 -23.18
N TRP A 345 3.06 -14.16 -22.50
CA TRP A 345 2.20 -13.12 -23.06
C TRP A 345 2.60 -11.75 -22.49
N ASN A 346 2.44 -10.71 -23.29
CA ASN A 346 2.67 -9.31 -22.90
C ASN A 346 1.47 -8.43 -23.20
#